data_AF-A0A2V9W3V6-F1
#
_entry.id   AF-A0A2V9W3V6-F1
#
_cell.length_a   1.000
_cell.length_b   1.000
_cell.length_c   1.000
_cell.angle_alpha   90.00
_cell.angle_beta   90.00
_cell.angle_gamma   90.00
#
_symmetry.space_group_name_H-M   'P 1'
#
loop_
_entity.id
_entity.type
_entity.pdbx_description
1 polymer ?
#
loop_
_entity_poly.entity_id
_entity_poly.type
_entity_poly.pdbx_seq_one_letter_code
_entity_poly.pdbx_strand_id
1 'polypeptide(L)'
;MTDQVFTFASSPFVPVAIGFFGLGTGYFIWGGQALFGFPKSSPEVNRTMGLWGFWMPGFMQFLTGIYLLTGLTWFNVFGKAAPLYMAGLAFTAYGIHWFAMAYRRYLDSSAQPDGWMAIAFLFLSILGADVFRRA
;
A
#
# COMPACT_ATOMS: atom_id res chain seq x y z
N MET A 1 31.96 0.36 -29.04
CA MET A 1 30.93 -0.45 -28.37
C MET A 1 29.61 -0.08 -29.02
N THR A 2 28.90 -1.05 -29.60
CA THR A 2 27.59 -0.82 -30.20
C THR A 2 26.55 -0.85 -29.08
N ASP A 3 25.73 0.19 -28.97
CA ASP A 3 24.67 0.23 -27.97
C ASP A 3 23.62 -0.84 -28.29
N GLN A 4 23.40 -1.75 -27.33
CA GLN A 4 22.36 -2.77 -27.43
C GLN A 4 21.06 -2.22 -26.85
N VAL A 5 20.08 -1.97 -27.73
CA VAL A 5 18.75 -1.50 -27.33
C VAL A 5 17.88 -2.69 -26.92
N PHE A 6 17.47 -2.73 -25.66
CA PHE A 6 16.49 -3.71 -25.15
C PHE A 6 15.08 -3.16 -25.34
N THR A 7 14.21 -3.94 -25.99
CA THR A 7 12.78 -3.63 -26.14
C THR A 7 11.96 -4.66 -25.38
N PHE A 8 11.12 -4.21 -24.44
CA PHE A 8 10.24 -5.06 -23.67
C PHE A 8 8.80 -4.99 -24.21
N ALA A 9 8.09 -6.11 -24.22
CA ALA A 9 6.68 -6.14 -24.60
C ALA A 9 5.82 -5.45 -23.54
N SER A 10 4.80 -4.69 -23.98
CA SER A 10 3.82 -4.13 -23.06
C SER A 10 2.91 -5.23 -22.51
N SER A 11 2.63 -5.18 -21.20
CA SER A 11 1.73 -6.12 -20.54
C SER A 11 0.36 -5.48 -20.27
N PRO A 12 -0.76 -6.13 -20.64
CA PRO A 12 -2.09 -5.69 -20.22
C PRO A 12 -2.42 -6.09 -18.75
N PHE A 13 -1.60 -6.95 -18.13
CA PHE A 13 -1.83 -7.46 -16.78
C PHE A 13 -1.12 -6.60 -15.75
N VAL A 14 -1.85 -5.62 -15.21
CA VAL A 14 -1.35 -4.72 -14.17
C VAL A 14 -1.63 -5.34 -12.79
N PRO A 15 -0.62 -5.49 -11.90
CA PRO A 15 -0.73 -6.27 -10.66
C PRO A 15 -1.52 -5.60 -9.52
N VAL A 16 -2.45 -4.69 -9.81
CA VAL A 16 -3.22 -3.92 -8.81
C VAL A 16 -4.06 -4.79 -7.88
N ALA A 17 -4.50 -5.96 -8.36
CA ALA A 17 -5.31 -6.90 -7.58
C ALA A 17 -4.59 -7.37 -6.30
N ILE A 18 -3.24 -7.44 -6.32
CA ILE A 18 -2.43 -7.81 -5.15
C ILE A 18 -2.64 -6.80 -4.03
N GLY A 19 -2.47 -5.51 -4.34
CA GLY A 19 -2.61 -4.42 -3.38
C GLY A 19 -4.03 -4.33 -2.82
N PHE A 20 -5.04 -4.42 -3.69
CA PHE A 20 -6.44 -4.38 -3.25
C PHE A 20 -6.84 -5.58 -2.40
N PHE A 21 -6.38 -6.79 -2.73
CA PHE A 21 -6.66 -7.98 -1.91
C PHE A 21 -6.05 -7.86 -0.51
N GLY A 22 -4.79 -7.40 -0.43
CA GLY A 22 -4.13 -7.15 0.85
C GLY A 22 -4.82 -6.07 1.68
N LEU A 23 -5.18 -4.96 1.05
CA LEU A 23 -5.93 -3.86 1.65
C LEU A 23 -7.27 -4.34 2.21
N GLY A 24 -8.08 -5.00 1.38
CA GLY A 24 -9.41 -5.48 1.77
C GLY A 24 -9.36 -6.46 2.93
N THR A 25 -8.44 -7.43 2.87
CA THR A 25 -8.25 -8.39 3.97
C THR A 25 -7.81 -7.68 5.25
N GLY A 26 -6.87 -6.74 5.15
CA GLY A 26 -6.42 -5.93 6.28
C GLY A 26 -7.54 -5.14 6.94
N TYR A 27 -8.39 -4.48 6.15
CA TYR A 27 -9.55 -3.76 6.66
C TYR A 27 -10.60 -4.68 7.29
N PHE A 28 -10.80 -5.87 6.75
CA PHE A 28 -11.72 -6.84 7.36
C PHE A 28 -11.26 -7.29 8.74
N ILE A 29 -9.97 -7.62 8.88
CA ILE A 29 -9.39 -8.06 10.16
C ILE A 29 -9.29 -6.88 11.14
N TRP A 30 -8.66 -5.78 10.74
CA TRP A 30 -8.39 -4.64 11.61
C TRP A 30 -9.65 -3.83 11.90
N GLY A 31 -10.42 -3.50 10.86
CA GLY A 31 -11.69 -2.81 10.99
C GLY A 31 -12.72 -3.66 11.71
N GLY A 32 -12.77 -4.97 11.46
CA GLY A 32 -13.61 -5.90 12.21
C GLY A 32 -13.32 -5.87 13.71
N GLN A 33 -12.04 -5.97 14.11
CA GLN A 33 -11.68 -5.84 15.52
C GLN A 33 -12.07 -4.47 16.10
N ALA A 34 -11.78 -3.39 15.37
CA ALA A 34 -12.05 -2.02 15.84
C ALA A 34 -13.56 -1.74 16.00
N LEU A 35 -14.40 -2.24 15.09
CA LEU A 35 -15.85 -2.02 15.10
C LEU A 35 -16.58 -2.89 16.13
N PHE A 36 -16.21 -4.16 16.23
CA PHE A 36 -16.93 -5.12 17.08
C PHE A 36 -16.27 -5.34 18.44
N GLY A 37 -15.04 -4.82 18.65
CA GLY A 37 -14.26 -5.07 19.86
C GLY A 37 -13.86 -6.54 20.04
N PHE A 38 -13.94 -7.35 18.99
CA PHE A 38 -13.68 -8.79 19.00
C PHE A 38 -12.68 -9.20 17.91
N PRO A 39 -11.68 -10.04 18.22
CA PRO A 39 -11.32 -10.51 19.55
C PRO A 39 -10.88 -9.36 20.46
N LYS A 40 -11.19 -9.46 21.77
CA LYS A 40 -10.80 -8.45 22.74
C LYS A 40 -9.28 -8.23 22.70
N SER A 41 -8.87 -6.97 22.81
CA SER A 41 -7.44 -6.64 22.79
C SER A 41 -6.74 -7.28 23.98
N SER A 42 -5.64 -7.96 23.68
CA SER A 42 -4.68 -8.53 24.62
C SER A 42 -3.31 -8.47 23.95
N PRO A 43 -2.20 -8.61 24.70
CA PRO A 43 -0.87 -8.62 24.09
C PRO A 43 -0.71 -9.67 22.98
N GLU A 44 -1.32 -10.84 23.15
CA GLU A 44 -1.28 -11.92 22.16
C GLU A 44 -2.10 -11.60 20.92
N VAL A 45 -3.33 -11.09 21.09
CA VAL A 45 -4.16 -10.62 19.97
C VAL A 45 -3.47 -9.47 19.23
N ASN A 46 -2.87 -8.52 19.95
CA ASN A 46 -2.21 -7.36 19.34
C ASN A 46 -0.98 -7.78 18.49
N ARG A 47 -0.21 -8.78 18.93
CA ARG A 47 0.86 -9.38 18.11
C ARG A 47 0.31 -9.98 16.82
N THR A 48 -0.74 -10.79 16.90
CA THR A 48 -1.36 -11.40 15.71
C THR A 48 -1.96 -10.35 14.77
N MET A 49 -2.60 -9.31 15.32
CA MET A 49 -3.10 -8.16 14.55
C MET A 49 -1.95 -7.41 13.84
N GLY A 50 -0.82 -7.24 14.52
CA GLY A 50 0.40 -6.68 13.94
C GLY A 50 0.92 -7.53 12.77
N LEU A 51 1.01 -8.85 12.93
CA LEU A 51 1.44 -9.75 11.85
C LEU A 51 0.52 -9.64 10.61
N TRP A 52 -0.79 -9.66 10.82
CA TRP A 52 -1.76 -9.49 9.74
C TRP A 52 -1.66 -8.12 9.07
N GLY A 53 -1.53 -7.04 9.86
CA GLY A 53 -1.33 -5.69 9.35
C GLY A 53 -0.04 -5.55 8.52
N PHE A 54 1.03 -6.23 8.94
CA PHE A 54 2.31 -6.19 8.23
C PHE A 54 2.20 -6.90 6.87
N TRP A 55 1.68 -8.13 6.86
CA TRP A 55 1.68 -8.93 5.64
C TRP A 55 0.58 -8.59 4.66
N MET A 56 -0.64 -8.36 5.13
CA MET A 56 -1.79 -8.16 4.24
C MET A 56 -1.81 -6.74 3.68
N PRO A 57 -2.27 -5.71 4.41
CA PRO A 57 -2.32 -4.38 3.83
C PRO A 57 -0.93 -3.74 3.73
N GLY A 58 0.07 -4.14 4.52
CA GLY A 58 1.44 -3.63 4.40
C GLY A 58 2.17 -4.16 3.17
N PHE A 59 2.59 -5.42 3.21
CA PHE A 59 3.50 -5.99 2.23
C PHE A 59 2.87 -6.10 0.84
N MET A 60 1.59 -6.48 0.74
CA MET A 60 0.94 -6.62 -0.57
C MET A 60 0.79 -5.27 -1.28
N GLN A 61 0.46 -4.20 -0.55
CA GLN A 61 0.40 -2.85 -1.14
C GLN A 61 1.79 -2.35 -1.49
N PHE A 62 2.77 -2.50 -0.59
CA PHE A 62 4.16 -2.12 -0.87
C PHE A 62 4.68 -2.82 -2.13
N LEU A 63 4.49 -4.14 -2.24
CA LEU A 63 4.88 -4.92 -3.41
C LEU A 63 4.20 -4.43 -4.68
N THR A 64 2.89 -4.17 -4.63
CA THR A 64 2.13 -3.62 -5.77
C THR A 64 2.69 -2.28 -6.22
N GLY A 65 2.97 -1.39 -5.27
CA GLY A 65 3.53 -0.08 -5.53
C GLY A 65 4.89 -0.14 -6.21
N ILE A 66 5.82 -0.92 -5.65
CA ILE A 66 7.16 -1.11 -6.23
C ILE A 66 7.08 -1.76 -7.62
N TYR A 67 6.19 -2.73 -7.82
CA TYR A 67 6.02 -3.37 -9.12
C TYR A 67 5.51 -2.37 -10.17
N LEU A 68 4.49 -1.58 -9.86
CA LEU A 68 3.97 -0.54 -10.75
C LEU A 68 5.05 0.49 -11.10
N LEU A 69 5.74 1.02 -10.09
CA LEU A 69 6.79 2.03 -10.29
C LEU A 69 7.94 1.47 -11.13
N THR A 70 8.36 0.25 -10.88
CA THR A 70 9.42 -0.43 -11.66
C THR A 70 8.99 -0.60 -13.12
N GLY A 71 7.79 -1.12 -13.35
CA GLY A 71 7.28 -1.33 -14.71
C GLY A 71 7.09 -0.03 -15.49
N LEU A 72 6.70 1.06 -14.82
CA LEU A 72 6.54 2.37 -15.45
C LEU A 72 7.87 3.09 -15.69
N THR A 73 8.75 3.13 -14.68
CA THR A 73 9.92 4.02 -14.69
C THR A 73 11.18 3.39 -15.27
N TRP A 74 11.39 2.09 -15.07
CA TRP A 74 12.63 1.43 -15.53
C TRP A 74 12.45 0.78 -16.90
N PHE A 75 11.28 0.17 -17.13
CA PHE A 75 11.04 -0.62 -18.34
C PHE A 75 10.00 -0.02 -19.28
N ASN A 76 9.25 1.00 -18.81
CA ASN A 76 8.13 1.61 -19.54
C ASN A 76 7.11 0.57 -20.09
N VAL A 77 6.98 -0.59 -19.43
CA VAL A 77 6.13 -1.72 -19.89
C VAL A 77 4.64 -1.45 -19.73
N PHE A 78 4.28 -0.50 -18.85
CA PHE A 78 2.90 -0.05 -18.64
C PHE A 78 2.59 1.30 -19.33
N GLY A 79 3.53 1.83 -20.12
CA GLY A 79 3.38 3.09 -20.88
C GLY A 79 3.35 4.36 -20.03
N LYS A 80 3.01 5.49 -20.66
CA LYS A 80 2.86 6.81 -20.01
C LYS A 80 1.49 6.94 -19.33
N ALA A 81 1.26 6.15 -18.29
CA ALA A 81 0.00 6.13 -17.56
C ALA A 81 0.12 6.85 -16.21
N ALA A 82 -0.18 8.16 -16.19
CA ALA A 82 -0.20 8.96 -14.96
C ALA A 82 -1.06 8.35 -13.83
N PRO A 83 -2.26 7.76 -14.11
CA PRO A 83 -3.05 7.09 -13.08
C PRO A 83 -2.35 5.89 -12.45
N LEU A 84 -1.62 5.09 -13.24
CA LEU A 84 -0.89 3.93 -12.74
C LEU A 84 0.33 4.36 -11.92
N TYR A 85 0.98 5.47 -12.28
CA TYR A 85 2.06 6.04 -11.47
C TYR A 85 1.53 6.49 -10.11
N MET A 86 0.40 7.21 -10.11
CA MET A 86 -0.25 7.65 -8.86
C MET A 86 -0.70 6.46 -8.01
N ALA A 87 -1.26 5.41 -8.63
CA ALA A 87 -1.56 4.16 -7.94
C ALA A 87 -0.30 3.52 -7.33
N GLY A 88 0.82 3.50 -8.07
CA GLY A 88 2.10 3.00 -7.57
C GLY A 88 2.60 3.78 -6.34
N LEU A 89 2.52 5.10 -6.39
CA LEU A 89 2.86 5.98 -5.26
C LEU A 89 1.95 5.71 -4.05
N ALA A 90 0.63 5.65 -4.27
CA ALA A 90 -0.35 5.42 -3.21
C ALA A 90 -0.14 4.05 -2.54
N PHE A 91 -0.07 2.98 -3.31
CA PHE A 91 0.15 1.63 -2.79
C PHE A 91 1.47 1.53 -2.00
N THR A 92 2.53 2.16 -2.47
CA THR A 92 3.81 2.21 -1.74
C THR A 92 3.64 2.92 -0.39
N ALA A 93 3.09 4.14 -0.40
CA ALA A 93 2.93 4.95 0.81
C ALA A 93 2.00 4.29 1.83
N TYR A 94 0.84 3.78 1.40
CA TYR A 94 -0.08 3.06 2.28
C TYR A 94 0.54 1.76 2.81
N GLY A 95 1.31 1.02 1.99
CA GLY A 95 2.03 -0.18 2.44
C GLY A 95 3.02 0.11 3.57
N ILE A 96 3.84 1.16 3.43
CA ILE A 96 4.77 1.60 4.48
C ILE A 96 4.03 2.07 5.73
N HIS A 97 2.92 2.80 5.57
CA HIS A 97 2.08 3.20 6.70
C HIS A 97 1.58 1.98 7.49
N TRP A 98 1.13 0.94 6.78
CA TRP A 98 0.71 -0.30 7.42
C TRP A 98 1.85 -1.02 8.12
N PHE A 99 3.08 -1.01 7.59
CA PHE A 99 4.24 -1.53 8.32
C PHE A 99 4.46 -0.80 9.66
N ALA A 100 4.36 0.54 9.66
CA ALA A 100 4.51 1.32 10.89
C ALA A 100 3.42 0.98 11.92
N MET A 101 2.15 0.97 11.50
CA MET A 101 1.04 0.62 12.41
C MET A 101 1.11 -0.82 12.90
N ALA A 102 1.44 -1.75 12.01
CA ALA A 102 1.57 -3.17 12.32
C ALA A 102 2.66 -3.41 13.36
N TYR A 103 3.85 -2.84 13.13
CA TYR A 103 4.98 -2.96 14.05
C TYR A 103 4.68 -2.32 15.41
N ARG A 104 4.04 -1.14 15.39
CA ARG A 104 3.56 -0.48 16.61
C ARG A 104 2.58 -1.36 17.39
N ARG A 105 1.57 -1.92 16.72
CA ARG A 105 0.55 -2.80 17.33
C ARG A 105 1.19 -4.08 17.86
N TYR A 106 2.18 -4.62 17.16
CA TYR A 106 2.93 -5.81 17.58
C TYR A 106 3.69 -5.60 18.89
N LEU A 107 4.28 -4.42 19.07
CA LEU A 107 4.98 -4.01 20.29
C LEU A 107 4.07 -3.43 21.38
N ASP A 108 2.77 -3.29 21.10
CA ASP A 108 1.81 -2.62 21.96
C ASP A 108 2.16 -1.15 22.30
N SER A 109 2.79 -0.47 21.34
CA SER A 109 3.22 0.93 21.47
C SER A 109 2.05 1.92 21.28
N SER A 110 2.16 3.09 21.90
CA SER A 110 1.12 4.15 21.89
C SER A 110 0.73 4.59 20.48
N ALA A 111 -0.59 4.64 20.20
CA ALA A 111 -1.17 5.08 18.94
C ALA A 111 -1.31 6.61 18.80
N GLN A 112 -1.04 7.39 19.86
CA GLN A 112 -1.28 8.83 19.87
C GLN A 112 -0.56 9.59 18.72
N PRO A 113 0.67 9.25 18.31
CA PRO A 113 1.33 9.93 17.20
C PRO A 113 0.70 9.65 15.83
N ASP A 114 -0.05 8.54 15.67
CA ASP A 114 -0.59 8.11 14.37
C ASP A 114 -1.55 9.16 13.78
N GLY A 115 -2.19 9.99 14.60
CA GLY A 115 -3.10 11.05 14.14
C GLY A 115 -2.42 12.09 13.25
N TRP A 116 -1.14 12.42 13.49
CA TRP A 116 -0.40 13.42 12.70
C TRP A 116 -0.14 13.00 11.26
N MET A 117 -0.06 11.70 11.02
CA MET A 117 0.15 11.15 9.70
C MET A 117 -1.03 11.39 8.75
N ALA A 118 -2.25 11.61 9.27
CA ALA A 118 -3.41 11.98 8.45
C ALA A 118 -3.14 13.22 7.59
N ILE A 119 -2.30 14.15 8.06
CA ILE A 119 -1.91 15.35 7.31
C ILE A 119 -1.16 14.97 6.02
N ALA A 120 -0.17 14.08 6.10
CA ALA A 120 0.59 13.63 4.93
C ALA A 120 -0.30 12.87 3.94
N PHE A 121 -1.17 12.00 4.44
CA PHE A 121 -2.09 11.22 3.59
C PHE A 121 -3.22 12.05 2.99
N LEU A 122 -3.58 13.19 3.59
CA LEU A 122 -4.50 14.15 2.99
C LEU A 122 -3.90 14.74 1.70
N PHE A 123 -2.64 15.19 1.73
CA PHE A 123 -1.98 15.70 0.52
C PHE A 123 -1.85 14.63 -0.57
N LEU A 124 -1.51 13.40 -0.17
CA LEU A 124 -1.49 12.26 -1.10
C LEU A 124 -2.87 12.02 -1.74
N SER A 125 -3.94 12.13 -0.95
CA SER A 125 -5.32 11.96 -1.41
C SER A 125 -5.75 13.07 -2.37
N ILE A 126 -5.39 14.33 -2.08
CA ILE A 126 -5.66 15.48 -2.96
C ILE A 126 -4.94 15.30 -4.30
N LEU A 127 -3.67 14.92 -4.26
CA LEU A 127 -2.90 14.63 -5.47
C LEU A 127 -3.53 13.49 -6.28
N GLY A 128 -3.92 12.41 -5.60
CA GLY A 128 -4.64 11.31 -6.20
C GLY A 128 -5.92 11.76 -6.92
N ALA A 129 -6.76 12.52 -6.23
CA ALA A 129 -8.00 13.05 -6.79
C ALA A 129 -7.76 13.91 -8.04
N ASP A 130 -6.75 14.79 -8.05
CA ASP A 130 -6.45 15.59 -9.23
C ASP A 130 -5.94 14.75 -10.41
N VAL A 131 -5.04 13.78 -10.16
CA VAL A 131 -4.51 12.91 -11.21
C VAL A 131 -5.59 12.04 -11.82
N PHE A 132 -6.42 11.37 -11.00
CA PHE A 132 -7.49 10.50 -11.49
C PHE A 132 -8.61 11.27 -12.18
N ARG A 133 -8.88 12.52 -11.79
CA ARG A 133 -9.87 13.38 -12.46
C ARG A 133 -9.43 13.78 -13.88
N ARG A 134 -8.12 13.90 -14.14
CA ARG A 134 -7.56 14.32 -15.44
C ARG A 134 -7.32 13.14 -16.40
N ALA A 135 -7.44 11.91 -15.90
CA ALA A 135 -7.22 10.67 -16.61
C ALA A 135 -8.36 10.35 -17.58
#